data_AF-A0A317X0F9-F1
#
_entry.id   AF-A0A317X0F9-F1
#
_cell.length_a   1.000
_cell.length_b   1.000
_cell.length_c   1.000
_cell.angle_alpha   90.00
_cell.angle_beta   90.00
_cell.angle_gamma   90.00
#
_symmetry.space_group_name_H-M   'P 1'
#
loop_
_entity.id
_entity.type
_entity.pdbx_description
1 polymer ?
#
loop_
_entity_poly.entity_id
_entity_poly.type
_entity_poly.pdbx_seq_one_letter_code
_entity_poly.pdbx_strand_id
1 'polypeptide(L)'
;MLANAISFNHLPGTDDAILPFHATALNIMHILKSYSVNCKDVGTVAEDMRTFLPRIMSYIEKQEPIRMVLPAFPFKSPNYQDKTLGVLPDLAEELALHHLNGLCLNISRVYKHGAEVHITSNGLVYNKLTIHFRDPSFSPDAAIKTDINICLTYRGYIKFLTKDLAQKVVSKSKRAQATEIAQTARSMIVQGQMFAAAIQAQRGNYVQLSIHESAKGRKLSVPLIPQKQGIISHTPWHSCVAVGVNSFYRATHVNQVRDTHDLAENGLQIQFEHLYPCGLIIRPFSNTSQSPSLRSLPMRKIRQLSCHMSPVICCGFSDTNNKDIFVDKAAELGKVTAWSQDIIVKVRDSKRQDKNNNNIKSNEAMPMHFDGMFRLEYKTDPTTGETNRGMDNDGFWDTKIYNLPLVIPYPHQPWTVNETKFSTCNVTIHNDNASLIPQIDDLTYNYRDVLINDNISILHTRTVYTSDCD
;
A
#
# COMPACT_ATOMS: atom_id res chain seq x y z
N MET A 1 15.33 23.42 -0.96
CA MET A 1 16.75 23.74 -0.62
C MET A 1 17.80 22.83 -1.27
N LEU A 2 17.48 21.62 -1.76
CA LEU A 2 18.51 20.70 -2.30
C LEU A 2 18.99 20.97 -3.75
N ALA A 3 18.39 21.92 -4.48
CA ALA A 3 18.77 22.22 -5.87
C ALA A 3 20.11 22.98 -6.01
N ASN A 4 20.55 23.70 -4.97
CA ASN A 4 21.68 24.64 -5.07
C ASN A 4 23.05 24.07 -4.64
N ALA A 5 23.12 22.76 -4.32
CA ALA A 5 24.31 22.16 -3.71
C ALA A 5 25.30 21.52 -4.70
N ILE A 6 25.00 21.50 -6.01
CA ILE A 6 25.91 20.98 -7.04
C ILE A 6 26.04 22.02 -8.16
N SER A 7 27.12 22.82 -8.11
CA SER A 7 27.48 23.73 -9.20
C SER A 7 28.04 22.92 -10.37
N PHE A 8 27.32 22.87 -11.49
CA PHE A 8 27.68 22.11 -12.69
C PHE A 8 28.44 22.94 -13.75
N ASN A 9 29.04 24.06 -13.37
CA ASN A 9 29.65 25.04 -14.29
C ASN A 9 30.89 24.56 -15.08
N HIS A 10 31.24 23.26 -15.08
CA HIS A 10 32.47 22.72 -15.66
C HIS A 10 32.29 21.39 -16.43
N LEU A 11 31.11 21.13 -17.01
CA LEU A 11 30.96 20.12 -18.07
C LEU A 11 30.95 20.84 -19.45
N PRO A 12 31.87 20.50 -20.38
CA PRO A 12 31.93 21.15 -21.68
C PRO A 12 30.82 20.66 -22.61
N GLY A 13 30.06 21.59 -23.20
CA GLY A 13 29.02 21.30 -24.20
C GLY A 13 27.61 21.22 -23.63
N THR A 14 27.01 22.38 -23.33
CA THR A 14 25.59 22.51 -22.97
C THR A 14 24.78 23.11 -24.12
N ASP A 15 24.41 22.28 -25.10
CA ASP A 15 23.38 22.62 -26.08
C ASP A 15 21.98 22.50 -25.44
N ASP A 16 21.04 23.36 -25.83
CA ASP A 16 19.68 23.42 -25.25
C ASP A 16 18.89 22.10 -25.37
N ALA A 17 19.25 21.23 -26.31
CA ALA A 17 18.67 19.89 -26.49
C ALA A 17 19.01 18.91 -25.34
N ILE A 18 20.02 19.19 -24.52
CA ILE A 18 20.53 18.30 -23.47
C ILE A 18 19.75 18.45 -22.15
N LEU A 19 19.14 19.62 -21.92
CA LEU A 19 18.39 19.98 -20.70
C LEU A 19 17.19 19.07 -20.39
N PRO A 20 16.30 18.71 -21.34
CA PRO A 20 15.12 17.88 -21.06
C PRO A 20 15.49 16.48 -20.58
N PHE A 21 16.49 15.85 -21.21
CA PHE A 21 16.96 14.51 -20.83
C PHE A 21 17.55 14.48 -19.41
N HIS A 22 18.29 15.52 -19.03
CA HIS A 22 18.81 15.68 -17.67
C HIS A 22 17.68 15.85 -16.65
N ALA A 23 16.66 16.67 -16.94
CA ALA A 23 15.51 16.85 -16.06
C ALA A 23 14.76 15.52 -15.82
N THR A 24 14.50 14.74 -16.87
CA THR A 24 13.88 13.40 -16.75
C THR A 24 14.76 12.44 -15.93
N ALA A 25 16.08 12.41 -16.17
CA ALA A 25 17.01 11.55 -15.43
C ALA A 25 17.03 11.89 -13.92
N LEU A 26 17.01 13.19 -13.58
CA LEU A 26 16.93 13.67 -12.20
C LEU A 26 15.61 13.32 -11.52
N ASN A 27 14.47 13.41 -12.23
CA ASN A 27 13.16 13.01 -11.71
C ASN A 27 13.10 11.50 -11.42
N ILE A 28 13.58 10.66 -12.34
CA ILE A 28 13.69 9.20 -12.12
C ILE A 28 14.59 8.89 -10.92
N MET A 29 15.72 9.58 -10.80
CA MET A 29 16.63 9.44 -9.67
C MET A 29 15.99 9.85 -8.33
N HIS A 30 15.15 10.89 -8.33
CA HIS A 30 14.39 11.30 -7.14
C HIS A 30 13.38 10.21 -6.71
N ILE A 31 12.66 9.61 -7.67
CA ILE A 31 11.76 8.48 -7.42
C ILE A 31 12.54 7.28 -6.88
N LEU A 32 13.64 6.88 -7.51
CA LEU A 32 14.48 5.77 -7.02
C LEU A 32 14.98 6.01 -5.59
N LYS A 33 15.27 7.27 -5.22
CA LYS A 33 15.68 7.65 -3.87
C LYS A 33 14.54 7.67 -2.86
N SER A 34 13.31 8.01 -3.24
CA SER A 34 12.17 7.97 -2.31
C SER A 34 11.79 6.54 -1.89
N TYR A 35 12.18 5.54 -2.69
CA TYR A 35 12.09 4.12 -2.38
C TYR A 35 13.34 3.56 -1.65
N SER A 36 14.41 4.36 -1.46
CA SER A 36 15.68 3.89 -0.88
C SER A 36 15.86 4.35 0.56
N VAL A 37 16.39 3.48 1.43
CA VAL A 37 16.76 3.83 2.81
C VAL A 37 18.15 4.46 2.96
N ASN A 38 18.98 4.46 1.91
CA ASN A 38 20.39 4.89 1.98
C ASN A 38 20.60 6.40 2.19
N CYS A 39 19.53 7.19 2.25
CA CYS A 39 19.57 8.65 2.31
C CYS A 39 19.66 9.20 3.75
N LYS A 40 20.60 8.71 4.57
CA LYS A 40 20.87 9.26 5.91
C LYS A 40 21.93 10.37 5.93
N ASP A 41 22.88 10.33 5.00
CA ASP A 41 23.97 11.32 4.90
C ASP A 41 24.03 11.98 3.52
N VAL A 42 24.38 13.27 3.47
CA VAL A 42 24.54 14.03 2.21
C VAL A 42 25.61 13.40 1.28
N GLY A 43 26.61 12.74 1.87
CA GLY A 43 27.66 12.04 1.12
C GLY A 43 27.18 10.85 0.29
N THR A 44 26.29 10.00 0.84
CA THR A 44 25.77 8.84 0.10
C THR A 44 24.88 9.29 -1.06
N VAL A 45 24.08 10.35 -0.84
CA VAL A 45 23.24 10.96 -1.87
C VAL A 45 24.06 11.34 -3.10
N ALA A 46 25.24 11.94 -2.94
CA ALA A 46 26.11 12.35 -4.05
C ALA A 46 26.78 11.17 -4.77
N GLU A 47 27.16 10.11 -4.05
CA GLU A 47 27.77 8.91 -4.62
C GLU A 47 26.75 8.07 -5.43
N ASP A 48 25.50 7.97 -4.93
CA ASP A 48 24.38 7.33 -5.65
C ASP A 48 24.07 8.08 -6.96
N MET A 49 24.08 9.43 -6.97
CA MET A 49 23.94 10.20 -8.22
C MET A 49 25.03 9.77 -9.23
N ARG A 50 26.30 9.76 -8.78
CA ARG A 50 27.46 9.48 -9.62
C ARG A 50 27.42 8.07 -10.23
N THR A 51 26.91 7.08 -9.51
CA THR A 51 26.87 5.69 -10.00
C THR A 51 25.67 5.40 -10.89
N PHE A 52 24.48 5.90 -10.53
CA PHE A 52 23.23 5.50 -11.19
C PHE A 52 22.77 6.47 -12.28
N LEU A 53 23.06 7.78 -12.16
CA LEU A 53 22.59 8.78 -13.14
C LEU A 53 23.12 8.50 -14.56
N PRO A 54 24.41 8.16 -14.80
CA PRO A 54 24.89 7.83 -16.14
C PRO A 54 24.20 6.60 -16.75
N ARG A 55 23.79 5.63 -15.93
CA ARG A 55 23.04 4.44 -16.39
C ARG A 55 21.63 4.83 -16.82
N ILE A 56 20.95 5.64 -16.01
CA ILE A 56 19.60 6.16 -16.31
C ILE A 56 19.62 6.99 -17.59
N MET A 57 20.60 7.91 -17.73
CA MET A 57 20.79 8.70 -18.94
C MET A 57 20.96 7.82 -20.18
N SER A 58 21.79 6.77 -20.11
CA SER A 58 21.99 5.86 -21.26
C SER A 58 20.72 5.11 -21.68
N TYR A 59 19.78 4.80 -20.77
CA TYR A 59 18.48 4.26 -21.15
C TYR A 59 17.57 5.32 -21.80
N ILE A 60 17.58 6.55 -21.27
CA ILE A 60 16.81 7.68 -21.80
C ILE A 60 17.27 8.05 -23.22
N GLU A 61 18.57 8.16 -23.45
CA GLU A 61 19.19 8.42 -24.75
C GLU A 61 18.78 7.36 -25.80
N LYS A 62 18.69 6.09 -25.37
CA LYS A 62 18.27 4.97 -26.21
C LYS A 62 16.76 4.81 -26.36
N GLN A 63 15.96 5.62 -25.66
CA GLN A 63 14.49 5.47 -25.62
C GLN A 63 14.06 4.08 -25.14
N GLU A 64 14.82 3.48 -24.22
CA GLU A 64 14.54 2.18 -23.59
C GLU A 64 13.92 2.33 -22.20
N PRO A 65 13.12 1.35 -21.71
CA PRO A 65 12.68 1.32 -20.32
C PRO A 65 13.86 1.33 -19.34
N ILE A 66 13.72 2.01 -18.20
CA ILE A 66 14.76 1.99 -17.15
C ILE A 66 14.79 0.59 -16.52
N ARG A 67 15.83 -0.18 -16.82
CA ARG A 67 15.94 -1.55 -16.31
C ARG A 67 16.66 -1.62 -14.96
N MET A 68 15.99 -2.21 -13.99
CA MET A 68 16.48 -2.51 -12.64
C MET A 68 16.66 -4.01 -12.46
N VAL A 69 17.61 -4.41 -11.61
CA VAL A 69 17.82 -5.82 -11.22
C VAL A 69 17.80 -5.96 -9.70
N LEU A 70 17.02 -6.92 -9.20
CA LEU A 70 16.83 -7.16 -7.76
C LEU A 70 17.08 -8.63 -7.38
N PRO A 71 18.18 -8.93 -6.66
CA PRO A 71 18.38 -10.18 -5.93
C PRO A 71 17.37 -10.32 -4.77
N ALA A 72 16.30 -11.08 -4.97
CA ALA A 72 15.21 -11.23 -3.98
C ALA A 72 14.36 -12.48 -4.27
N PHE A 73 13.44 -12.82 -3.36
CA PHE A 73 12.47 -13.90 -3.50
C PHE A 73 13.10 -15.29 -3.80
N PRO A 74 13.93 -15.85 -2.91
CA PRO A 74 14.38 -17.24 -2.97
C PRO A 74 13.24 -18.20 -2.60
N PHE A 75 13.07 -18.47 -1.31
CA PHE A 75 12.08 -19.36 -0.73
C PHE A 75 11.65 -18.83 0.64
N LYS A 76 10.43 -19.18 1.07
CA LYS A 76 9.94 -18.93 2.43
C LYS A 76 10.83 -19.64 3.47
N SER A 77 11.06 -18.99 4.61
CA SER A 77 11.82 -19.51 5.75
C SER A 77 11.36 -20.93 6.14
N PRO A 78 12.27 -21.91 6.32
CA PRO A 78 11.89 -23.23 6.81
C PRO A 78 11.41 -23.21 8.28
N ASN A 79 11.69 -22.14 9.03
CA ASN A 79 11.08 -21.91 10.34
C ASN A 79 9.72 -21.19 10.20
N TYR A 80 8.68 -21.97 9.83
CA TYR A 80 7.27 -21.57 9.78
C TYR A 80 6.57 -21.64 11.15
N GLN A 81 7.30 -21.93 12.23
CA GLN A 81 6.75 -21.86 13.60
C GLN A 81 6.98 -20.46 14.18
N ASP A 82 8.21 -19.95 14.07
CA ASP A 82 8.60 -18.68 14.69
C ASP A 82 8.54 -17.49 13.73
N LYS A 83 8.89 -17.67 12.45
CA LYS A 83 9.18 -16.53 11.54
C LYS A 83 8.08 -16.22 10.54
N THR A 84 7.63 -17.22 9.79
CA THR A 84 6.68 -17.10 8.67
C THR A 84 5.40 -17.87 8.97
N LEU A 85 4.29 -17.54 8.30
CA LEU A 85 3.00 -18.21 8.53
C LEU A 85 2.95 -19.63 7.93
N GLY A 86 3.75 -19.87 6.88
CA GLY A 86 3.84 -21.17 6.22
C GLY A 86 5.06 -21.25 5.31
N VAL A 87 4.95 -22.10 4.29
CA VAL A 87 5.99 -22.34 3.26
C VAL A 87 5.68 -21.68 1.91
N LEU A 88 4.44 -21.23 1.70
CA LEU A 88 3.99 -20.52 0.50
C LEU A 88 4.19 -19.00 0.66
N PRO A 89 4.23 -18.23 -0.45
CA PRO A 89 4.09 -16.78 -0.41
C PRO A 89 2.79 -16.36 0.30
N ASP A 90 2.85 -15.25 1.03
CA ASP A 90 1.70 -14.64 1.71
C ASP A 90 1.63 -13.13 1.41
N LEU A 91 0.77 -12.38 2.13
CA LEU A 91 0.60 -10.94 1.98
C LEU A 91 1.94 -10.16 2.01
N ALA A 92 2.98 -10.69 2.66
CA ALA A 92 4.30 -10.09 2.66
C ALA A 92 4.93 -10.03 1.26
N GLU A 93 4.80 -11.10 0.46
CA GLU A 93 5.30 -11.14 -0.91
C GLU A 93 4.42 -10.33 -1.85
N GLU A 94 3.09 -10.36 -1.67
CA GLU A 94 2.13 -9.57 -2.44
C GLU A 94 2.41 -8.06 -2.31
N LEU A 95 2.48 -7.54 -1.09
CA LEU A 95 2.80 -6.14 -0.82
C LEU A 95 4.16 -5.74 -1.40
N ALA A 96 5.13 -6.65 -1.39
CA ALA A 96 6.45 -6.40 -1.97
C ALA A 96 6.42 -6.30 -3.50
N LEU A 97 5.63 -7.14 -4.17
CA LEU A 97 5.44 -7.06 -5.63
C LEU A 97 4.66 -5.80 -6.01
N HIS A 98 3.61 -5.44 -5.26
CA HIS A 98 2.90 -4.17 -5.45
C HIS A 98 3.80 -2.94 -5.22
N HIS A 99 4.68 -2.97 -4.22
CA HIS A 99 5.63 -1.89 -3.96
C HIS A 99 6.63 -1.70 -5.11
N LEU A 100 7.20 -2.81 -5.63
CA LEU A 100 8.09 -2.78 -6.79
C LEU A 100 7.38 -2.37 -8.08
N ASN A 101 6.14 -2.78 -8.29
CA ASN A 101 5.34 -2.32 -9.43
C ASN A 101 5.01 -0.82 -9.32
N GLY A 102 4.68 -0.34 -8.12
CA GLY A 102 4.48 1.08 -7.83
C GLY A 102 5.70 1.95 -8.16
N LEU A 103 6.92 1.43 -7.94
CA LEU A 103 8.16 2.10 -8.39
C LEU A 103 8.19 2.25 -9.91
N CYS A 104 7.88 1.19 -10.66
CA CYS A 104 7.81 1.26 -12.13
C CYS A 104 6.75 2.25 -12.61
N LEU A 105 5.53 2.18 -12.06
CA LEU A 105 4.41 3.06 -12.42
C LEU A 105 4.75 4.54 -12.13
N ASN A 106 5.42 4.83 -11.02
CA ASN A 106 5.87 6.19 -10.72
C ASN A 106 6.93 6.70 -11.71
N ILE A 107 7.83 5.83 -12.20
CA ILE A 107 8.76 6.20 -13.27
C ILE A 107 8.01 6.44 -14.60
N SER A 108 7.03 5.60 -14.95
CA SER A 108 6.21 5.77 -16.17
C SER A 108 5.46 7.10 -16.22
N ARG A 109 5.12 7.70 -15.07
CA ARG A 109 4.50 9.05 -14.99
C ARG A 109 5.43 10.18 -15.43
N VAL A 110 6.75 9.99 -15.39
CA VAL A 110 7.75 11.02 -15.75
C VAL A 110 8.60 10.65 -16.97
N TYR A 111 8.46 9.42 -17.48
CA TYR A 111 9.23 8.91 -18.61
C TYR A 111 8.42 7.91 -19.44
N LYS A 112 8.14 8.26 -20.69
CA LYS A 112 7.18 7.55 -21.57
C LYS A 112 7.49 6.08 -21.85
N HIS A 113 8.75 5.63 -21.71
CA HIS A 113 9.14 4.22 -21.87
C HIS A 113 9.11 3.43 -20.56
N GLY A 114 8.79 4.06 -19.44
CA GLY A 114 8.61 3.41 -18.15
C GLY A 114 9.87 2.74 -17.60
N ALA A 115 9.67 1.69 -16.82
CA ALA A 115 10.72 0.96 -16.13
C ALA A 115 10.36 -0.51 -15.88
N GLU A 116 11.39 -1.34 -15.70
CA GLU A 116 11.26 -2.78 -15.49
C GLU A 116 12.09 -3.20 -14.27
N VAL A 117 11.50 -3.91 -13.29
CA VAL A 117 12.26 -4.57 -12.21
C VAL A 117 12.42 -6.06 -12.53
N HIS A 118 13.63 -6.47 -12.88
CA HIS A 118 13.97 -7.87 -13.13
C HIS A 118 14.37 -8.54 -11.81
N ILE A 119 13.43 -9.27 -11.20
CA ILE A 119 13.68 -10.07 -10.00
C ILE A 119 14.54 -11.28 -10.38
N THR A 120 15.72 -11.38 -9.77
CA THR A 120 16.60 -12.54 -9.91
C THR A 120 16.51 -13.38 -8.63
N SER A 121 15.64 -14.40 -8.66
CA SER A 121 15.52 -15.34 -7.53
C SER A 121 16.84 -16.07 -7.29
N ASN A 122 17.32 -16.04 -6.05
CA ASN A 122 18.54 -16.72 -5.63
C ASN A 122 18.29 -18.11 -5.01
N GLY A 123 17.07 -18.67 -5.14
CA GLY A 123 16.70 -19.96 -4.52
C GLY A 123 17.33 -21.20 -5.16
N LEU A 124 17.24 -21.36 -6.49
CA LEU A 124 17.59 -22.62 -7.19
C LEU A 124 18.95 -22.60 -7.91
N VAL A 125 19.71 -21.51 -7.81
CA VAL A 125 20.67 -21.15 -8.88
C VAL A 125 22.06 -21.81 -8.71
N TYR A 126 22.22 -22.70 -7.74
CA TYR A 126 23.54 -23.21 -7.34
C TYR A 126 24.29 -23.97 -8.44
N ASN A 127 23.69 -25.01 -9.02
CA ASN A 127 24.40 -25.94 -9.90
C ASN A 127 24.89 -25.27 -11.20
N LYS A 128 24.06 -24.42 -11.82
CA LYS A 128 24.43 -23.72 -13.06
C LYS A 128 25.47 -22.62 -12.82
N LEU A 129 25.35 -21.85 -11.74
CA LEU A 129 26.34 -20.81 -11.43
C LEU A 129 27.69 -21.40 -11.03
N THR A 130 27.70 -22.58 -10.39
CA THR A 130 28.94 -23.26 -9.96
C THR A 130 29.86 -23.57 -11.15
N ILE A 131 29.29 -23.83 -12.33
CA ILE A 131 30.05 -24.16 -13.54
C ILE A 131 30.70 -22.91 -14.17
N HIS A 132 30.00 -21.77 -14.18
CA HIS A 132 30.40 -20.60 -14.96
C HIS A 132 30.97 -19.43 -14.16
N PHE A 133 30.65 -19.32 -12.86
CA PHE A 133 30.95 -18.14 -12.04
C PHE A 133 31.63 -18.45 -10.70
N ARG A 134 31.98 -19.72 -10.44
CA ARG A 134 32.77 -20.08 -9.26
C ARG A 134 34.23 -19.73 -9.49
N ASP A 135 34.75 -18.83 -8.67
CA ASP A 135 36.18 -18.63 -8.47
C ASP A 135 36.73 -19.76 -7.56
N PRO A 136 37.63 -20.64 -8.05
CA PRO A 136 38.25 -21.69 -7.22
C PRO A 136 39.25 -21.15 -6.20
N SER A 137 39.78 -19.94 -6.42
CA SER A 137 40.74 -19.28 -5.52
C SER A 137 40.07 -18.54 -4.36
N PHE A 138 38.77 -18.24 -4.47
CA PHE A 138 38.02 -17.55 -3.43
C PHE A 138 37.84 -18.41 -2.17
N SER A 139 38.60 -18.06 -1.13
CA SER A 139 38.46 -18.63 0.22
C SER A 139 37.51 -17.77 1.08
N PRO A 140 36.31 -18.26 1.46
CA PRO A 140 35.41 -17.50 2.32
C PRO A 140 36.03 -17.24 3.70
N ASP A 141 36.85 -18.15 4.24
CA ASP A 141 37.50 -17.98 5.54
C ASP A 141 38.57 -16.89 5.54
N ALA A 142 39.33 -16.74 4.45
CA ALA A 142 40.24 -15.62 4.27
C ALA A 142 39.46 -14.31 4.12
N ALA A 143 38.44 -14.30 3.25
CA ALA A 143 37.62 -13.12 2.99
C ALA A 143 36.86 -12.59 4.22
N ILE A 144 36.31 -13.48 5.06
CA ILE A 144 35.65 -13.10 6.33
C ILE A 144 36.62 -12.45 7.32
N LYS A 145 37.91 -12.81 7.26
CA LYS A 145 38.95 -12.21 8.14
C LYS A 145 39.45 -10.86 7.63
N THR A 146 39.47 -10.63 6.32
CA THR A 146 40.15 -9.48 5.70
C THR A 146 39.21 -8.40 5.16
N ASP A 147 37.99 -8.74 4.73
CA ASP A 147 36.98 -7.77 4.27
C ASP A 147 35.90 -7.55 5.34
N ILE A 148 35.81 -6.32 5.84
CA ILE A 148 34.85 -5.92 6.87
C ILE A 148 33.39 -6.10 6.42
N ASN A 149 33.06 -5.89 5.14
CA ASN A 149 31.71 -6.05 4.62
C ASN A 149 31.31 -7.52 4.52
N ILE A 150 32.26 -8.39 4.11
CA ILE A 150 32.05 -9.85 4.10
C ILE A 150 31.94 -10.37 5.54
N CYS A 151 32.73 -9.84 6.49
CA CYS A 151 32.60 -10.15 7.91
C CYS A 151 31.23 -9.75 8.49
N LEU A 152 30.74 -8.54 8.19
CA LEU A 152 29.40 -8.08 8.60
C LEU A 152 28.30 -8.93 7.98
N THR A 153 28.42 -9.27 6.69
CA THR A 153 27.49 -10.17 5.98
C THR A 153 27.46 -11.56 6.61
N TYR A 154 28.63 -12.14 6.91
CA TYR A 154 28.77 -13.41 7.61
C TYR A 154 28.09 -13.39 8.98
N ARG A 155 28.34 -12.36 9.79
CA ARG A 155 27.71 -12.19 11.12
C ARG A 155 26.19 -12.04 11.00
N GLY A 156 25.71 -11.34 9.96
CA GLY A 156 24.30 -11.29 9.59
C GLY A 156 23.74 -12.68 9.29
N TYR A 157 24.39 -13.46 8.42
CA TYR A 157 23.99 -14.84 8.10
C TYR A 157 24.01 -15.77 9.33
N ILE A 158 24.98 -15.66 10.24
CA ILE A 158 24.97 -16.44 11.50
C ILE A 158 23.73 -16.11 12.34
N LYS A 159 23.46 -14.82 12.58
CA LYS A 159 22.29 -14.35 13.37
C LYS A 159 20.97 -14.80 12.74
N PHE A 160 20.91 -14.76 11.42
CA PHE A 160 19.77 -15.19 10.61
C PHE A 160 19.57 -16.72 10.68
N LEU A 161 20.56 -17.51 10.22
CA LEU A 161 20.49 -18.98 10.17
C LEU A 161 20.27 -19.64 11.54
N THR A 162 20.73 -19.01 12.63
CA THR A 162 20.45 -19.49 13.99
C THR A 162 18.95 -19.61 14.27
N LYS A 163 18.11 -18.75 13.67
CA LYS A 163 16.64 -18.86 13.79
C LYS A 163 16.04 -19.79 12.74
N ASP A 164 16.47 -19.68 11.48
CA ASP A 164 15.90 -20.46 10.37
C ASP A 164 16.16 -21.96 10.51
N LEU A 165 17.36 -22.34 10.97
CA LEU A 165 17.75 -23.74 11.14
C LEU A 165 17.46 -24.28 12.55
N ALA A 166 16.89 -23.48 13.46
CA ALA A 166 16.70 -23.83 14.86
C ALA A 166 16.07 -25.23 15.05
N GLN A 167 14.93 -25.46 14.41
CA GLN A 167 14.22 -26.75 14.46
C GLN A 167 15.01 -27.90 13.78
N LYS A 168 15.74 -27.61 12.70
CA LYS A 168 16.58 -28.61 12.01
C LYS A 168 17.76 -29.09 12.86
N VAL A 169 18.31 -28.22 13.70
CA VAL A 169 19.52 -28.51 14.48
C VAL A 169 19.26 -28.76 15.96
N VAL A 170 18.00 -28.66 16.43
CA VAL A 170 17.63 -28.75 17.86
C VAL A 170 18.11 -30.03 18.54
N SER A 171 18.13 -31.16 17.82
CA SER A 171 18.58 -32.48 18.30
C SER A 171 20.11 -32.61 18.42
N LYS A 172 20.88 -31.63 17.95
CA LYS A 172 22.35 -31.64 17.94
C LYS A 172 22.92 -30.89 19.13
N SER A 173 24.13 -31.22 19.57
CA SER A 173 24.83 -30.46 20.61
C SER A 173 25.10 -29.02 20.17
N LYS A 174 25.11 -28.05 21.12
CA LYS A 174 25.33 -26.62 20.82
C LYS A 174 26.57 -26.36 19.93
N ARG A 175 27.65 -27.14 20.10
CA ARG A 175 28.85 -27.07 19.25
C ARG A 175 28.57 -27.52 17.81
N ALA A 176 27.88 -28.65 17.63
CA ALA A 176 27.50 -29.13 16.30
C ALA A 176 26.50 -28.21 15.58
N GLN A 177 25.54 -27.63 16.32
CA GLN A 177 24.62 -26.60 15.80
C GLN A 177 25.41 -25.41 15.22
N ALA A 178 26.32 -24.84 16.02
CA ALA A 178 27.15 -23.71 15.61
C ALA A 178 28.05 -24.03 14.40
N THR A 179 28.60 -25.25 14.32
CA THR A 179 29.39 -25.70 13.16
C THR A 179 28.56 -25.77 11.88
N GLU A 180 27.36 -26.37 11.90
CA GLU A 180 26.50 -26.49 10.71
C GLU A 180 25.98 -25.12 10.23
N ILE A 181 25.58 -24.25 11.15
CA ILE A 181 25.19 -22.86 10.87
C ILE A 181 26.35 -22.10 10.22
N ALA A 182 27.56 -22.23 10.76
CA ALA A 182 28.75 -21.55 10.23
C ALA A 182 29.20 -22.09 8.86
N GLN A 183 29.08 -23.39 8.63
CA GLN A 183 29.35 -24.01 7.34
C GLN A 183 28.35 -23.52 6.28
N THR A 184 27.06 -23.47 6.63
CA THR A 184 26.00 -22.94 5.75
C THR A 184 26.22 -21.45 5.43
N ALA A 185 26.57 -20.63 6.42
CA ALA A 185 26.89 -19.21 6.22
C ALA A 185 28.09 -19.00 5.28
N ARG A 186 29.15 -19.82 5.38
CA ARG A 186 30.28 -19.80 4.43
C ARG A 186 29.84 -20.16 3.02
N SER A 187 29.02 -21.20 2.86
CA SER A 187 28.45 -21.58 1.56
C SER A 187 27.62 -20.45 0.94
N MET A 188 26.78 -19.77 1.73
CA MET A 188 26.00 -18.62 1.27
C MET A 188 26.87 -17.44 0.78
N ILE A 189 28.06 -17.23 1.35
CA ILE A 189 28.99 -16.19 0.89
C ILE A 189 29.58 -16.55 -0.48
N VAL A 190 30.02 -17.79 -0.68
CA VAL A 190 30.51 -18.29 -1.98
C VAL A 190 29.41 -18.16 -3.04
N GLN A 191 28.18 -18.56 -2.70
CA GLN A 191 27.00 -18.40 -3.55
C GLN A 191 26.71 -16.94 -3.89
N GLY A 192 26.79 -16.04 -2.90
CA GLY A 192 26.57 -14.60 -3.09
C GLY A 192 27.59 -13.96 -4.06
N GLN A 193 28.86 -14.38 -3.99
CA GLN A 193 29.90 -13.93 -4.94
C GLN A 193 29.59 -14.40 -6.37
N MET A 194 29.30 -15.69 -6.55
CA MET A 194 28.93 -16.26 -7.85
C MET A 194 27.69 -15.59 -8.44
N PHE A 195 26.68 -15.29 -7.60
CA PHE A 195 25.45 -14.61 -8.00
C PHE A 195 25.71 -13.16 -8.42
N ALA A 196 26.57 -12.45 -7.68
CA ALA A 196 26.99 -11.08 -8.02
C ALA A 196 27.77 -11.03 -9.34
N ALA A 197 28.69 -11.97 -9.56
CA ALA A 197 29.44 -12.09 -10.81
C ALA A 197 28.50 -12.37 -12.01
N ALA A 198 27.53 -13.27 -11.86
CA ALA A 198 26.55 -13.57 -12.89
C ALA A 198 25.65 -12.37 -13.24
N ILE A 199 25.21 -11.61 -12.24
CA ILE A 199 24.47 -10.35 -12.47
C ILE A 199 25.36 -9.33 -13.18
N GLN A 200 26.62 -9.18 -12.77
CA GLN A 200 27.53 -8.24 -13.41
C GLN A 200 27.79 -8.59 -14.89
N ALA A 201 27.87 -9.88 -15.23
CA ALA A 201 28.07 -10.36 -16.60
C ALA A 201 26.82 -10.19 -17.48
N GLN A 202 25.62 -10.47 -16.95
CA GLN A 202 24.37 -10.52 -17.73
C GLN A 202 23.55 -9.21 -17.69
N ARG A 203 23.71 -8.42 -16.63
CA ARG A 203 22.88 -7.26 -16.29
C ARG A 203 23.71 -6.10 -15.71
N GLY A 204 25.00 -6.04 -16.06
CA GLY A 204 25.96 -5.06 -15.51
C GLY A 204 25.59 -3.60 -15.78
N ASN A 205 24.78 -3.32 -16.80
CA ASN A 205 24.23 -2.00 -17.14
C ASN A 205 22.93 -1.63 -16.41
N TYR A 206 22.28 -2.57 -15.71
CA TYR A 206 21.01 -2.32 -15.01
C TYR A 206 21.25 -1.48 -13.75
N VAL A 207 20.23 -0.78 -13.28
CA VAL A 207 20.26 -0.16 -11.93
C VAL A 207 20.13 -1.27 -10.89
N GLN A 208 21.14 -1.44 -10.04
CA GLN A 208 21.17 -2.55 -9.08
C GLN A 208 20.41 -2.18 -7.79
N LEU A 209 19.30 -2.87 -7.54
CA LEU A 209 18.56 -2.78 -6.29
C LEU A 209 19.08 -3.83 -5.27
N SER A 210 18.79 -3.61 -3.99
CA SER A 210 19.17 -4.50 -2.89
C SER A 210 18.13 -4.49 -1.78
N ILE A 211 17.95 -5.63 -1.14
CA ILE A 211 17.14 -5.82 0.09
C ILE A 211 17.97 -5.67 1.38
N HIS A 212 19.27 -5.44 1.25
CA HIS A 212 20.22 -5.28 2.34
C HIS A 212 20.82 -3.87 2.30
N GLU A 213 21.18 -3.33 3.47
CA GLU A 213 21.89 -2.06 3.57
C GLU A 213 23.22 -2.18 2.82
N SER A 214 23.47 -1.26 1.89
CA SER A 214 24.71 -1.18 1.13
C SER A 214 25.46 0.08 1.53
N ALA A 215 26.68 -0.10 2.05
CA ALA A 215 27.64 0.99 2.05
C ALA A 215 28.04 1.32 0.59
N LYS A 216 28.23 2.60 0.30
CA LYS A 216 28.87 3.16 -0.91
C LYS A 216 28.26 2.77 -2.25
N GLY A 217 27.36 3.61 -2.79
CA GLY A 217 27.12 3.87 -4.22
C GLY A 217 26.74 2.75 -5.20
N ARG A 218 26.96 1.46 -4.88
CA ARG A 218 26.89 0.35 -5.84
C ARG A 218 25.49 -0.26 -5.98
N LYS A 219 24.66 -0.14 -4.93
CA LYS A 219 23.30 -0.70 -4.89
C LYS A 219 22.35 0.24 -4.15
N LEU A 220 21.14 0.40 -4.67
CA LEU A 220 20.05 1.11 -3.99
C LEU A 220 19.34 0.14 -3.03
N SER A 221 19.40 0.40 -1.74
CA SER A 221 18.74 -0.44 -0.73
C SER A 221 17.26 -0.09 -0.63
N VAL A 222 16.38 -0.95 -1.14
CA VAL A 222 14.92 -0.76 -1.18
C VAL A 222 14.26 -1.70 -0.16
N PRO A 223 13.50 -1.17 0.83
CA PRO A 223 12.72 -2.01 1.74
C PRO A 223 11.50 -2.54 0.98
N LEU A 224 11.32 -3.86 0.96
CA LEU A 224 10.26 -4.46 0.15
C LEU A 224 8.85 -4.26 0.73
N ILE A 225 8.71 -4.22 2.06
CA ILE A 225 7.42 -4.00 2.72
C ILE A 225 7.37 -2.54 3.15
N PRO A 226 6.42 -1.73 2.64
CA PRO A 226 6.35 -0.30 2.95
C PRO A 226 6.07 -0.09 4.43
N GLN A 227 7.04 0.51 5.12
CA GLN A 227 7.06 0.80 6.56
C GLN A 227 7.56 2.23 6.78
N LYS A 228 7.52 2.72 8.03
CA LYS A 228 8.07 4.04 8.37
C LYS A 228 9.51 4.17 7.87
N GLN A 229 9.80 5.27 7.17
CA GLN A 229 11.06 5.49 6.44
C GLN A 229 12.31 5.34 7.33
N GLY A 230 13.39 4.85 6.74
CA GLY A 230 14.73 4.83 7.34
C GLY A 230 15.18 3.53 8.03
N ILE A 231 14.40 2.45 7.94
CA ILE A 231 14.76 1.12 8.49
C ILE A 231 14.57 0.04 7.42
N ILE A 232 15.59 -0.77 7.15
CA ILE A 232 15.37 -2.04 6.44
C ILE A 232 14.74 -3.03 7.42
N SER A 233 13.48 -3.34 7.14
CA SER A 233 12.72 -4.32 7.91
C SER A 233 12.99 -5.75 7.42
N HIS A 234 12.30 -6.72 8.01
CA HIS A 234 12.38 -8.11 7.57
C HIS A 234 11.96 -8.25 6.09
N THR A 235 12.71 -9.05 5.34
CA THR A 235 12.37 -9.43 3.96
C THR A 235 11.15 -10.35 3.97
N PRO A 236 10.21 -10.24 3.01
CA PRO A 236 8.94 -10.97 2.99
C PRO A 236 9.04 -12.45 3.37
N TRP A 237 10.01 -13.14 2.78
CA TRP A 237 10.15 -14.58 2.92
C TRP A 237 10.77 -15.02 4.26
N HIS A 238 11.06 -14.09 5.15
CA HIS A 238 11.60 -14.30 6.49
C HIS A 238 10.70 -13.73 7.60
N SER A 239 9.47 -13.35 7.28
CA SER A 239 8.53 -12.68 8.18
C SER A 239 7.07 -13.00 7.84
N CYS A 240 6.18 -12.60 8.73
CA CYS A 240 4.77 -12.31 8.42
C CYS A 240 4.56 -10.78 8.39
N VAL A 241 3.42 -10.34 7.86
CA VAL A 241 2.97 -8.95 7.98
C VAL A 241 1.92 -8.85 9.09
N ALA A 242 2.19 -8.02 10.10
CA ALA A 242 1.17 -7.53 11.00
C ALA A 242 0.54 -6.28 10.41
N VAL A 243 -0.79 -6.24 10.33
CA VAL A 243 -1.56 -5.07 9.90
C VAL A 243 -2.02 -4.32 11.15
N GLY A 244 -1.61 -3.06 11.31
CA GLY A 244 -2.11 -2.21 12.39
C GLY A 244 -3.52 -1.69 12.09
N VAL A 245 -4.31 -1.40 13.14
CA VAL A 245 -5.62 -0.71 13.01
C VAL A 245 -5.52 0.71 12.44
N ASN A 246 -4.30 1.26 12.42
CA ASN A 246 -3.91 2.51 11.76
C ASN A 246 -3.41 2.27 10.31
N SER A 247 -3.72 1.12 9.73
CA SER A 247 -3.43 0.75 8.34
C SER A 247 -1.95 0.65 7.95
N PHE A 248 -1.02 0.75 8.91
CA PHE A 248 0.40 0.50 8.66
C PHE A 248 0.72 -0.99 8.70
N TYR A 249 1.38 -1.48 7.66
CA TYR A 249 2.02 -2.79 7.65
C TYR A 249 3.28 -2.79 8.51
N ARG A 250 3.58 -3.91 9.16
CA ARG A 250 4.83 -4.16 9.87
C ARG A 250 5.30 -5.59 9.61
N ALA A 251 6.42 -5.74 8.92
CA ALA A 251 7.08 -7.04 8.80
C ALA A 251 7.67 -7.45 10.17
N THR A 252 7.33 -8.65 10.63
CA THR A 252 7.68 -9.14 11.96
C THR A 252 7.74 -10.66 11.95
N HIS A 253 8.21 -11.28 13.02
CA HIS A 253 8.20 -12.73 13.17
C HIS A 253 6.88 -13.18 13.80
N VAL A 254 6.31 -14.29 13.35
CA VAL A 254 5.05 -14.85 13.88
C VAL A 254 5.06 -14.94 15.41
N ASN A 255 6.16 -15.41 16.03
CA ASN A 255 6.25 -15.53 17.48
C ASN A 255 6.29 -14.19 18.25
N GLN A 256 6.39 -13.04 17.57
CA GLN A 256 6.28 -11.71 18.20
C GLN A 256 4.84 -11.18 18.21
N VAL A 257 3.93 -11.81 17.45
CA VAL A 257 2.55 -11.34 17.26
C VAL A 257 1.48 -12.38 17.56
N ARG A 258 1.84 -13.67 17.60
CA ARG A 258 0.96 -14.82 17.87
C ARG A 258 -0.02 -14.62 19.03
N ASP A 259 0.45 -14.05 20.14
CA ASP A 259 -0.35 -13.91 21.37
C ASP A 259 -0.99 -12.50 21.52
N THR A 260 -0.80 -11.62 20.54
CA THR A 260 -1.24 -10.19 20.60
C THR A 260 -2.03 -9.73 19.38
N HIS A 261 -2.02 -10.48 18.29
CA HIS A 261 -2.72 -10.18 17.05
C HIS A 261 -3.54 -11.41 16.65
N ASP A 262 -4.77 -11.19 16.22
CA ASP A 262 -5.57 -12.24 15.61
C ASP A 262 -4.91 -12.62 14.28
N LEU A 263 -4.57 -13.90 14.09
CA LEU A 263 -4.23 -14.40 12.76
C LEU A 263 -5.53 -14.35 11.93
N ALA A 264 -5.48 -13.75 10.74
CA ALA A 264 -6.63 -13.64 9.82
C ALA A 264 -7.22 -15.01 9.39
N GLU A 265 -6.53 -16.10 9.72
CA GLU A 265 -6.86 -17.50 9.47
C GLU A 265 -7.43 -18.25 10.71
N ASN A 266 -7.23 -17.74 11.94
CA ASN A 266 -7.60 -18.43 13.20
C ASN A 266 -8.44 -17.59 14.18
N GLY A 267 -9.06 -16.50 13.70
CA GLY A 267 -10.17 -15.83 14.37
C GLY A 267 -11.47 -16.07 13.64
N LEU A 268 -12.29 -15.03 13.52
CA LEU A 268 -13.23 -14.94 12.41
C LEU A 268 -12.39 -15.02 11.12
N GLN A 269 -12.49 -16.10 10.35
CA GLN A 269 -11.66 -16.29 9.16
C GLN A 269 -12.06 -15.23 8.13
N ILE A 270 -11.25 -14.19 7.97
CA ILE A 270 -11.54 -13.06 7.09
C ILE A 270 -10.38 -12.74 6.16
N GLN A 271 -10.70 -12.52 4.89
CA GLN A 271 -9.80 -11.97 3.89
C GLN A 271 -9.97 -10.45 3.84
N PHE A 272 -8.84 -9.76 3.76
CA PHE A 272 -8.76 -8.32 3.47
C PHE A 272 -8.41 -8.13 2.00
N GLU A 273 -9.19 -7.32 1.28
CA GLU A 273 -8.91 -6.87 -0.09
C GLU A 273 -8.81 -5.33 -0.04
N HIS A 274 -7.67 -4.79 -0.49
CA HIS A 274 -7.46 -3.35 -0.49
C HIS A 274 -7.99 -2.73 -1.78
N LEU A 275 -8.86 -1.72 -1.65
CA LEU A 275 -9.35 -0.95 -2.79
C LEU A 275 -8.36 0.15 -3.18
N TYR A 276 -8.24 0.37 -4.48
CA TYR A 276 -7.42 1.45 -5.05
C TYR A 276 -8.32 2.64 -5.46
N PRO A 277 -7.96 3.90 -5.15
CA PRO A 277 -6.74 4.34 -4.46
C PRO A 277 -6.80 4.21 -2.92
N CYS A 278 -7.99 4.04 -2.34
CA CYS A 278 -8.20 3.80 -0.92
C CYS A 278 -9.47 2.97 -0.67
N GLY A 279 -9.56 2.38 0.52
CA GLY A 279 -10.67 1.54 0.95
C GLY A 279 -10.22 0.12 1.30
N LEU A 280 -11.12 -0.63 1.94
CA LEU A 280 -10.85 -1.99 2.41
C LEU A 280 -12.12 -2.83 2.39
N ILE A 281 -12.14 -3.90 1.61
CA ILE A 281 -13.16 -4.92 1.71
C ILE A 281 -12.70 -6.01 2.69
N ILE A 282 -13.60 -6.38 3.60
CA ILE A 282 -13.45 -7.48 4.55
C ILE A 282 -14.49 -8.54 4.17
N ARG A 283 -14.06 -9.77 3.86
CA ARG A 283 -14.95 -10.90 3.55
C ARG A 283 -14.63 -12.10 4.43
N PRO A 284 -15.59 -12.98 4.76
CA PRO A 284 -15.27 -14.27 5.33
C PRO A 284 -14.55 -15.16 4.31
N PHE A 285 -13.69 -16.07 4.77
CA PHE A 285 -13.08 -17.09 3.90
C PHE A 285 -14.13 -18.10 3.40
N SER A 286 -14.02 -18.45 2.12
CA SER A 286 -15.00 -19.26 1.35
C SER A 286 -15.14 -20.73 1.77
N ASN A 287 -14.39 -21.19 2.78
CA ASN A 287 -14.30 -22.63 3.14
C ASN A 287 -15.35 -23.08 4.16
N THR A 288 -16.23 -22.18 4.63
CA THR A 288 -17.28 -22.53 5.61
C THR A 288 -18.65 -22.60 4.93
N SER A 289 -19.41 -23.67 5.20
CA SER A 289 -20.75 -23.89 4.61
C SER A 289 -21.82 -22.88 5.05
N GLN A 290 -21.48 -21.95 5.95
CA GLN A 290 -22.37 -20.92 6.48
C GLN A 290 -21.58 -19.63 6.72
N SER A 291 -22.04 -18.52 6.17
CA SER A 291 -21.46 -17.19 6.42
C SER A 291 -21.54 -16.81 7.92
N PRO A 292 -20.45 -16.31 8.51
CA PRO A 292 -20.48 -15.79 9.88
C PRO A 292 -21.41 -14.59 10.03
N SER A 293 -22.03 -14.47 11.20
CA SER A 293 -22.95 -13.39 11.54
C SER A 293 -22.25 -12.04 11.68
N LEU A 294 -22.91 -10.96 11.23
CA LEU A 294 -22.55 -9.57 11.53
C LEU A 294 -22.27 -9.32 13.02
N ARG A 295 -22.93 -10.07 13.94
CA ARG A 295 -22.66 -10.01 15.39
C ARG A 295 -21.18 -10.21 15.75
N SER A 296 -20.46 -11.03 14.98
CA SER A 296 -19.05 -11.39 15.24
C SER A 296 -18.04 -10.30 14.88
N LEU A 297 -18.44 -9.27 14.11
CA LEU A 297 -17.52 -8.22 13.67
C LEU A 297 -17.06 -7.31 14.83
N PRO A 298 -15.75 -7.09 15.04
CA PRO A 298 -15.25 -6.23 16.10
C PRO A 298 -15.35 -4.74 15.70
N MET A 299 -16.53 -4.13 15.86
CA MET A 299 -16.83 -2.82 15.26
C MET A 299 -15.89 -1.70 15.71
N ARG A 300 -15.37 -1.75 16.95
CA ARG A 300 -14.34 -0.80 17.40
C ARG A 300 -13.06 -0.84 16.56
N LYS A 301 -12.63 -2.03 16.10
CA LYS A 301 -11.50 -2.17 15.16
C LYS A 301 -11.89 -1.68 13.77
N ILE A 302 -13.12 -1.99 13.30
CA ILE A 302 -13.64 -1.53 12.00
C ILE A 302 -13.71 0.00 11.94
N ARG A 303 -14.13 0.68 13.01
CA ARG A 303 -14.09 2.15 13.09
C ARG A 303 -12.67 2.71 12.99
N GLN A 304 -11.70 2.07 13.65
CA GLN A 304 -10.30 2.51 13.55
C GLN A 304 -9.77 2.35 12.13
N LEU A 305 -10.12 1.24 11.45
CA LEU A 305 -9.83 1.04 10.03
C LEU A 305 -10.53 2.07 9.15
N SER A 306 -11.81 2.41 9.39
CA SER A 306 -12.55 3.35 8.55
C SER A 306 -12.02 4.79 8.63
N CYS A 307 -11.36 5.18 9.72
CA CYS A 307 -10.65 6.46 9.82
C CYS A 307 -9.32 6.52 9.04
N HIS A 308 -8.85 5.41 8.44
CA HIS A 308 -7.56 5.34 7.72
C HIS A 308 -7.67 4.72 6.31
N MET A 309 -8.65 3.83 6.10
CA MET A 309 -8.91 3.08 4.87
C MET A 309 -10.40 3.13 4.53
N SER A 310 -10.96 4.34 4.50
CA SER A 310 -12.34 4.54 4.06
C SER A 310 -12.47 4.42 2.53
N PRO A 311 -13.58 3.86 2.01
CA PRO A 311 -14.64 3.16 2.75
C PRO A 311 -14.19 1.76 3.20
N VAL A 312 -14.69 1.30 4.36
CA VAL A 312 -14.54 -0.10 4.80
C VAL A 312 -15.83 -0.85 4.52
N ILE A 313 -15.78 -1.91 3.73
CA ILE A 313 -16.96 -2.69 3.32
C ILE A 313 -16.86 -4.10 3.88
N CYS A 314 -17.81 -4.52 4.71
CA CYS A 314 -17.87 -5.86 5.27
C CYS A 314 -18.86 -6.69 4.44
N CYS A 315 -18.35 -7.52 3.53
CA CYS A 315 -19.17 -8.25 2.56
C CYS A 315 -19.35 -9.72 2.93
N GLY A 316 -20.51 -10.30 2.58
CA GLY A 316 -20.75 -11.75 2.70
C GLY A 316 -21.02 -12.26 4.13
N PHE A 317 -21.24 -11.38 5.11
CA PHE A 317 -21.68 -11.74 6.46
C PHE A 317 -23.20 -12.00 6.51
N SER A 318 -23.64 -12.88 7.41
CA SER A 318 -25.07 -13.12 7.66
C SER A 318 -25.66 -12.11 8.65
N ASP A 319 -26.99 -12.13 8.81
CA ASP A 319 -27.77 -11.26 9.71
C ASP A 319 -27.75 -9.75 9.41
N THR A 320 -27.20 -9.31 8.28
CA THR A 320 -27.10 -7.88 7.91
C THR A 320 -28.46 -7.19 7.72
N ASN A 321 -29.54 -7.96 7.51
CA ASN A 321 -30.92 -7.48 7.45
C ASN A 321 -31.63 -7.39 8.82
N ASN A 322 -31.00 -7.84 9.91
CA ASN A 322 -31.60 -7.79 11.25
C ASN A 322 -31.34 -6.40 11.87
N LYS A 323 -32.42 -5.63 12.07
CA LYS A 323 -32.34 -4.26 12.59
C LYS A 323 -31.70 -4.17 13.98
N ASP A 324 -32.06 -5.06 14.89
CA ASP A 324 -31.62 -5.00 16.28
C ASP A 324 -30.10 -5.26 16.34
N ILE A 325 -29.63 -6.23 15.55
CA ILE A 325 -28.19 -6.47 15.34
C ILE A 325 -27.54 -5.21 14.74
N PHE A 326 -28.13 -4.59 13.71
CA PHE A 326 -27.57 -3.40 13.10
C PHE A 326 -27.44 -2.22 14.09
N VAL A 327 -28.43 -2.01 14.96
CA VAL A 327 -28.39 -0.99 16.04
C VAL A 327 -27.33 -1.34 17.09
N ASP A 328 -27.26 -2.60 17.55
CA ASP A 328 -26.24 -3.06 18.50
C ASP A 328 -24.83 -2.80 17.95
N LYS A 329 -24.57 -3.17 16.69
CA LYS A 329 -23.26 -2.97 16.05
C LYS A 329 -22.96 -1.50 15.76
N ALA A 330 -23.97 -0.67 15.49
CA ALA A 330 -23.81 0.78 15.41
C ALA A 330 -23.42 1.41 16.77
N ALA A 331 -23.98 0.93 17.88
CA ALA A 331 -23.59 1.34 19.22
C ALA A 331 -22.15 0.89 19.58
N GLU A 332 -21.68 -0.25 19.07
CA GLU A 332 -20.28 -0.66 19.21
C GLU A 332 -19.29 0.22 18.42
N LEU A 333 -19.69 0.75 17.24
CA LEU A 333 -18.90 1.75 16.51
C LEU A 333 -18.72 3.00 17.38
N GLY A 334 -19.78 3.48 18.04
CA GLY A 334 -19.70 4.60 18.98
C GLY A 334 -21.05 5.18 19.36
N LYS A 335 -21.03 6.42 19.88
CA LYS A 335 -22.26 7.15 20.19
C LYS A 335 -23.04 7.42 18.89
N VAL A 336 -24.15 6.73 18.72
CA VAL A 336 -25.06 6.89 17.59
C VAL A 336 -25.74 8.26 17.65
N THR A 337 -25.78 8.96 16.52
CA THR A 337 -26.57 10.17 16.34
C THR A 337 -27.95 9.77 15.82
N ALA A 338 -28.97 9.83 16.68
CA ALA A 338 -30.34 9.56 16.27
C ALA A 338 -30.90 10.70 15.40
N TRP A 339 -31.73 10.35 14.41
CA TRP A 339 -32.62 11.32 13.78
C TRP A 339 -33.87 11.51 14.64
N SER A 340 -34.67 12.54 14.34
CA SER A 340 -35.81 12.97 15.18
C SER A 340 -36.91 11.92 15.41
N GLN A 341 -36.87 10.76 14.74
CA GLN A 341 -37.89 9.70 14.84
C GLN A 341 -37.35 8.26 14.84
N ASP A 342 -36.09 8.00 14.42
CA ASP A 342 -35.50 6.66 14.38
C ASP A 342 -33.96 6.74 14.37
N ILE A 343 -33.29 5.66 14.76
CA ILE A 343 -31.86 5.43 14.57
C ILE A 343 -31.57 4.99 13.12
N ILE A 344 -32.43 4.16 12.53
CA ILE A 344 -32.24 3.65 11.17
C ILE A 344 -33.02 4.51 10.17
N VAL A 345 -32.30 5.31 9.37
CA VAL A 345 -32.90 5.98 8.21
C VAL A 345 -33.01 5.00 7.05
N LYS A 346 -34.26 4.64 6.68
CA LYS A 346 -34.53 3.92 5.44
C LYS A 346 -34.37 4.85 4.24
N VAL A 347 -33.19 4.80 3.62
CA VAL A 347 -32.88 5.41 2.32
C VAL A 347 -33.48 4.52 1.22
N ARG A 348 -34.64 4.91 0.68
CA ARG A 348 -35.33 4.25 -0.42
C ARG A 348 -36.03 5.31 -1.25
N ASP A 349 -36.16 5.10 -2.56
CA ASP A 349 -37.02 5.92 -3.40
C ASP A 349 -38.45 5.90 -2.86
N SER A 350 -39.04 7.09 -2.73
CA SER A 350 -40.44 7.25 -2.32
C SER A 350 -41.42 7.29 -3.49
N LYS A 351 -40.91 7.25 -4.74
CA LYS A 351 -41.65 7.41 -6.00
C LYS A 351 -42.41 8.75 -6.10
N ARG A 352 -42.12 9.72 -5.20
CA ARG A 352 -42.72 11.07 -5.19
C ARG A 352 -41.94 12.04 -6.08
N GLN A 353 -42.66 12.73 -6.96
CA GLN A 353 -42.10 13.79 -7.80
C GLN A 353 -42.39 15.21 -7.29
N ASP A 354 -43.15 15.35 -6.19
CA ASP A 354 -43.49 16.65 -5.60
C ASP A 354 -42.28 17.35 -4.95
N LYS A 355 -42.40 18.68 -4.72
CA LYS A 355 -41.36 19.51 -4.07
C LYS A 355 -41.11 19.16 -2.60
N ASN A 356 -41.96 18.33 -1.98
CA ASN A 356 -41.82 17.87 -0.61
C ASN A 356 -41.07 16.53 -0.51
N ASN A 357 -40.69 15.90 -1.64
CA ASN A 357 -39.81 14.74 -1.61
C ASN A 357 -38.41 15.13 -1.06
N ASN A 358 -37.91 14.30 -0.16
CA ASN A 358 -36.62 14.46 0.50
C ASN A 358 -35.49 14.06 -0.47
N ASN A 359 -34.34 14.74 -0.46
CA ASN A 359 -33.19 14.38 -1.30
C ASN A 359 -32.72 12.93 -1.06
N ILE A 360 -32.77 12.49 0.21
CA ILE A 360 -32.52 11.11 0.65
C ILE A 360 -33.48 10.09 -0.02
N LYS A 361 -34.70 10.49 -0.41
CA LYS A 361 -35.76 9.61 -0.94
C LYS A 361 -36.23 9.95 -2.36
N SER A 362 -35.42 10.69 -3.10
CA SER A 362 -35.53 10.82 -4.56
C SER A 362 -34.71 9.74 -5.26
N ASN A 363 -35.02 9.47 -6.53
CA ASN A 363 -34.20 8.68 -7.43
C ASN A 363 -33.25 9.52 -8.32
N GLU A 364 -33.35 10.85 -8.22
CA GLU A 364 -32.46 11.82 -8.88
C GLU A 364 -31.00 11.68 -8.43
N ALA A 365 -30.07 12.15 -9.27
CA ALA A 365 -28.67 12.23 -8.93
C ALA A 365 -28.43 13.18 -7.74
N MET A 366 -27.52 12.79 -6.86
CA MET A 366 -27.00 13.63 -5.77
C MET A 366 -25.58 14.06 -6.14
N PRO A 367 -25.23 15.36 -6.09
CA PRO A 367 -23.83 15.79 -6.17
C PRO A 367 -22.95 15.16 -5.07
N MET A 368 -21.63 15.19 -5.23
CA MET A 368 -20.69 14.80 -4.17
C MET A 368 -20.88 15.69 -2.93
N HIS A 369 -21.16 15.08 -1.79
CA HIS A 369 -21.50 15.75 -0.52
C HIS A 369 -21.05 14.92 0.70
N PHE A 370 -21.26 15.44 1.90
CA PHE A 370 -21.15 14.67 3.14
C PHE A 370 -22.43 14.81 3.98
N ASP A 371 -22.71 13.81 4.82
CA ASP A 371 -23.89 13.78 5.67
C ASP A 371 -23.86 14.92 6.70
N GLY A 372 -25.02 15.51 6.95
CA GLY A 372 -25.17 16.66 7.84
C GLY A 372 -25.07 18.03 7.14
N MET A 373 -24.67 18.08 5.87
CA MET A 373 -24.66 19.31 5.06
C MET A 373 -26.04 19.97 4.87
N PHE A 374 -27.15 19.26 5.10
CA PHE A 374 -28.51 19.76 4.86
C PHE A 374 -29.36 19.74 6.14
N ARG A 375 -28.79 20.16 7.28
CA ARG A 375 -29.58 20.40 8.49
C ARG A 375 -30.53 21.58 8.26
N LEU A 376 -31.82 21.28 8.36
CA LEU A 376 -32.90 22.25 8.24
C LEU A 376 -33.35 22.63 9.64
N GLU A 377 -33.22 23.89 9.99
CA GLU A 377 -33.70 24.45 11.25
C GLU A 377 -34.96 25.29 11.02
N TYR A 378 -35.84 25.27 12.00
CA TYR A 378 -37.00 26.15 12.04
C TYR A 378 -36.56 27.48 12.65
N LYS A 379 -36.42 28.50 11.81
CA LYS A 379 -36.09 29.86 12.23
C LYS A 379 -37.38 30.67 12.22
N THR A 380 -37.84 31.05 13.41
CA THR A 380 -38.98 31.96 13.57
C THR A 380 -38.49 33.38 13.35
N ASP A 381 -39.09 34.08 12.39
CA ASP A 381 -38.79 35.49 12.14
C ASP A 381 -39.24 36.32 13.37
N PRO A 382 -38.35 37.07 14.02
CA PRO A 382 -38.68 37.83 15.24
C PRO A 382 -39.59 39.03 14.98
N THR A 383 -39.84 39.37 13.71
CA THR A 383 -40.62 40.53 13.25
C THR A 383 -42.01 40.12 12.79
N THR A 384 -42.14 38.99 12.08
CA THR A 384 -43.43 38.50 11.54
C THR A 384 -44.04 37.37 12.36
N GLY A 385 -43.25 36.67 13.19
CA GLY A 385 -43.68 35.49 13.93
C GLY A 385 -43.83 34.22 13.08
N GLU A 386 -43.60 34.30 11.77
CA GLU A 386 -43.67 33.13 10.89
C GLU A 386 -42.49 32.19 11.13
N THR A 387 -42.79 30.90 11.30
CA THR A 387 -41.76 29.86 11.45
C THR A 387 -41.42 29.28 10.09
N ASN A 388 -40.31 29.75 9.51
CA ASN A 388 -39.84 29.31 8.20
C ASN A 388 -38.76 28.21 8.35
N ARG A 389 -38.79 27.23 7.44
CA ARG A 389 -37.85 26.11 7.42
C ARG A 389 -36.64 26.46 6.54
N GLY A 390 -35.57 26.95 7.16
CA GLY A 390 -34.32 27.32 6.48
C GLY A 390 -33.27 26.22 6.59
N MET A 391 -32.31 26.18 5.66
CA MET A 391 -31.05 25.47 5.90
C MET A 391 -30.22 26.30 6.89
N ASP A 392 -29.50 25.63 7.80
CA ASP A 392 -28.60 26.33 8.72
C ASP A 392 -27.27 26.75 8.07
N ASN A 393 -27.00 26.26 6.86
CA ASN A 393 -25.95 26.73 5.96
C ASN A 393 -26.52 27.20 4.61
N ASP A 394 -25.72 28.00 3.90
CA ASP A 394 -25.99 28.48 2.54
C ASP A 394 -25.45 27.50 1.46
N GLY A 395 -25.25 26.23 1.85
CA GLY A 395 -24.69 25.18 1.02
C GLY A 395 -23.16 25.11 1.05
N PHE A 396 -22.59 24.65 -0.06
CA PHE A 396 -21.20 24.19 -0.18
C PHE A 396 -20.14 25.32 -0.04
N TRP A 397 -20.54 26.60 0.00
CA TRP A 397 -19.65 27.73 -0.25
C TRP A 397 -19.26 28.60 0.97
N ASP A 398 -19.98 28.59 2.11
CA ASP A 398 -19.50 29.20 3.37
C ASP A 398 -19.76 28.35 4.64
N THR A 399 -19.52 27.04 4.54
CA THR A 399 -19.50 26.15 5.73
C THR A 399 -18.23 26.39 6.56
N LYS A 400 -18.33 27.23 7.60
CA LYS A 400 -17.21 27.59 8.51
C LYS A 400 -16.86 26.47 9.50
N ILE A 401 -16.15 25.45 9.02
CA ILE A 401 -15.48 24.47 9.90
C ILE A 401 -14.15 25.07 10.36
N TYR A 402 -14.12 25.57 11.59
CA TYR A 402 -12.89 26.05 12.22
C TYR A 402 -11.96 24.88 12.59
N ASN A 403 -10.66 25.03 12.32
CA ASN A 403 -9.58 24.11 12.71
C ASN A 403 -9.47 22.75 11.98
N LEU A 404 -10.03 22.58 10.77
CA LEU A 404 -9.64 21.45 9.89
C LEU A 404 -8.59 21.88 8.85
N PRO A 405 -7.40 21.25 8.78
CA PRO A 405 -6.43 21.52 7.73
C PRO A 405 -6.82 20.83 6.41
N LEU A 406 -7.42 21.60 5.48
CA LEU A 406 -7.65 21.14 4.10
C LEU A 406 -6.35 21.16 3.27
N VAL A 407 -6.11 20.09 2.49
CA VAL A 407 -5.65 20.06 1.08
C VAL A 407 -5.02 18.69 0.75
N ILE A 408 -5.59 17.97 -0.22
CA ILE A 408 -4.88 17.00 -1.08
C ILE A 408 -5.48 17.16 -2.50
N PRO A 409 -4.67 17.41 -3.56
CA PRO A 409 -5.18 17.49 -4.93
C PRO A 409 -5.19 16.12 -5.64
N TYR A 410 -6.33 15.71 -6.19
CA TYR A 410 -6.49 14.56 -7.10
C TYR A 410 -7.67 14.78 -8.08
N PRO A 411 -7.72 14.13 -9.26
CA PRO A 411 -8.81 14.30 -10.24
C PRO A 411 -9.92 13.19 -10.12
N HIS A 412 -11.19 13.54 -9.79
CA HIS A 412 -12.43 12.69 -9.88
C HIS A 412 -13.61 13.27 -10.74
N GLN A 413 -14.21 12.48 -11.66
CA GLN A 413 -14.93 12.81 -12.94
C GLN A 413 -16.14 13.82 -13.03
N PRO A 414 -16.48 14.34 -14.26
CA PRO A 414 -17.56 15.32 -14.50
C PRO A 414 -18.98 14.71 -14.64
N TRP A 415 -20.02 15.49 -14.29
CA TRP A 415 -21.45 15.10 -14.34
C TRP A 415 -22.36 16.22 -14.90
N THR A 416 -23.55 15.85 -15.38
CA THR A 416 -24.51 16.72 -16.10
C THR A 416 -25.47 17.47 -15.18
N VAL A 417 -25.47 18.81 -15.30
CA VAL A 417 -26.27 19.77 -14.48
C VAL A 417 -27.80 19.55 -14.58
N ASN A 418 -28.28 18.88 -15.63
CA ASN A 418 -29.71 18.79 -15.97
C ASN A 418 -30.48 17.67 -15.24
N GLU A 419 -29.82 16.85 -14.42
CA GLU A 419 -30.37 15.61 -13.85
C GLU A 419 -30.76 15.70 -12.36
N THR A 420 -30.67 16.90 -11.77
CA THR A 420 -30.97 17.11 -10.34
C THR A 420 -31.57 18.49 -10.09
N LYS A 421 -32.55 18.57 -9.17
CA LYS A 421 -33.10 19.84 -8.69
C LYS A 421 -32.36 20.43 -7.47
N PHE A 422 -31.27 19.80 -7.05
CA PHE A 422 -30.43 20.24 -5.93
C PHE A 422 -29.24 21.09 -6.41
N SER A 423 -28.72 21.95 -5.54
CA SER A 423 -27.64 22.89 -5.90
C SER A 423 -26.38 22.17 -6.39
N THR A 424 -25.90 22.54 -7.58
CA THR A 424 -24.78 21.88 -8.27
C THR A 424 -23.45 22.59 -8.03
N CYS A 425 -22.35 21.83 -7.97
CA CYS A 425 -20.99 22.35 -8.03
C CYS A 425 -20.34 21.91 -9.35
N ASN A 426 -19.75 22.85 -10.10
CA ASN A 426 -18.95 22.53 -11.30
C ASN A 426 -17.54 22.11 -10.87
N VAL A 427 -17.28 20.80 -10.88
CA VAL A 427 -15.96 20.23 -10.65
C VAL A 427 -15.53 19.52 -11.95
N THR A 428 -14.44 19.97 -12.57
CA THR A 428 -14.00 19.53 -13.91
C THR A 428 -12.77 18.62 -13.83
N ILE A 429 -12.88 17.40 -14.37
CA ILE A 429 -11.84 16.38 -14.22
C ILE A 429 -11.62 15.53 -15.48
N HIS A 430 -10.38 15.10 -15.66
CA HIS A 430 -9.95 14.06 -16.58
C HIS A 430 -9.68 12.75 -15.84
N ASN A 431 -10.29 11.65 -16.29
CA ASN A 431 -9.90 10.28 -15.93
C ASN A 431 -9.78 9.47 -17.23
N ASP A 432 -8.76 8.63 -17.34
CA ASP A 432 -8.27 8.13 -18.63
C ASP A 432 -9.12 6.99 -19.24
N ASN A 433 -10.01 6.35 -18.48
CA ASN A 433 -10.90 5.32 -19.01
C ASN A 433 -12.23 5.17 -18.24
N ALA A 434 -13.35 5.34 -18.94
CA ALA A 434 -14.70 5.19 -18.40
C ALA A 434 -15.13 3.71 -18.18
N SER A 435 -14.40 2.73 -18.72
CA SER A 435 -14.77 1.31 -18.63
C SER A 435 -14.68 0.70 -17.22
N LEU A 436 -14.15 1.45 -16.25
CA LEU A 436 -14.04 1.02 -14.85
C LEU A 436 -15.31 1.29 -14.03
N ILE A 437 -16.19 2.19 -14.49
CA ILE A 437 -17.42 2.57 -13.77
C ILE A 437 -18.30 1.33 -13.49
N PRO A 438 -18.63 0.46 -14.48
CA PRO A 438 -19.48 -0.70 -14.23
C PRO A 438 -18.86 -1.73 -13.27
N GLN A 439 -17.53 -1.79 -13.18
CA GLN A 439 -16.84 -2.70 -12.26
C GLN A 439 -16.89 -2.18 -10.82
N ILE A 440 -16.81 -0.85 -10.63
CA ILE A 440 -16.99 -0.21 -9.32
C ILE A 440 -18.45 -0.35 -8.88
N ASP A 441 -19.42 -0.18 -9.80
CA ASP A 441 -20.83 -0.39 -9.52
C ASP A 441 -21.10 -1.86 -9.10
N ASP A 442 -20.64 -2.85 -9.88
CA ASP A 442 -20.83 -4.27 -9.56
C ASP A 442 -20.16 -4.70 -8.23
N LEU A 443 -19.06 -4.03 -7.84
CA LEU A 443 -18.39 -4.23 -6.55
C LEU A 443 -19.05 -3.49 -5.36
N THR A 444 -19.87 -2.46 -5.61
CA THR A 444 -20.48 -1.63 -4.56
C THR A 444 -21.99 -1.87 -4.37
N TYR A 445 -22.69 -2.36 -5.40
CA TYR A 445 -24.13 -2.61 -5.37
C TYR A 445 -24.50 -4.08 -5.06
N ASN A 446 -23.99 -4.62 -3.95
CA ASN A 446 -24.50 -5.88 -3.39
C ASN A 446 -25.44 -5.62 -2.21
N TYR A 447 -26.70 -6.06 -2.35
CA TYR A 447 -27.86 -5.71 -1.50
C TYR A 447 -27.81 -6.19 -0.02
N ARG A 448 -26.66 -6.66 0.48
CA ARG A 448 -26.52 -7.30 1.80
C ARG A 448 -25.25 -6.96 2.57
N ASP A 449 -24.38 -6.12 2.02
CA ASP A 449 -23.08 -5.81 2.62
C ASP A 449 -23.16 -4.58 3.56
N VAL A 450 -22.24 -4.48 4.52
CA VAL A 450 -22.21 -3.37 5.50
C VAL A 450 -21.06 -2.43 5.19
N LEU A 451 -21.37 -1.22 4.70
CA LEU A 451 -20.40 -0.18 4.40
C LEU A 451 -20.25 0.80 5.57
N ILE A 452 -19.02 1.07 5.98
CA ILE A 452 -18.64 2.05 7.00
C ILE A 452 -17.79 3.12 6.32
N ASN A 453 -18.34 4.33 6.21
CA ASN A 453 -17.66 5.49 5.63
C ASN A 453 -17.23 6.50 6.71
N ASP A 454 -16.05 7.08 6.57
CA ASP A 454 -15.64 8.26 7.32
C ASP A 454 -16.14 9.52 6.63
N ASN A 455 -17.32 9.96 7.07
CA ASN A 455 -18.02 11.12 6.54
C ASN A 455 -17.27 12.46 6.71
N ILE A 456 -16.21 12.52 7.53
CA ILE A 456 -15.36 13.72 7.65
C ILE A 456 -14.32 13.76 6.52
N SER A 457 -13.82 12.60 6.11
CA SER A 457 -12.70 12.45 5.17
C SER A 457 -13.13 12.14 3.73
N ILE A 458 -14.38 11.69 3.52
CA ILE A 458 -14.89 11.26 2.21
C ILE A 458 -16.20 11.98 1.85
N LEU A 459 -16.21 12.54 0.63
CA LEU A 459 -17.43 12.91 -0.09
C LEU A 459 -18.05 11.67 -0.75
N HIS A 460 -19.37 11.55 -0.70
CA HIS A 460 -20.14 10.50 -1.33
C HIS A 460 -21.25 11.07 -2.23
N THR A 461 -21.80 10.23 -3.10
CA THR A 461 -22.70 10.62 -4.20
C THR A 461 -23.74 9.54 -4.47
N ARG A 462 -24.70 9.82 -5.35
CA ARG A 462 -25.67 8.85 -5.89
C ARG A 462 -25.94 9.17 -7.34
N THR A 463 -25.79 8.20 -8.23
CA THR A 463 -26.20 8.29 -9.65
C THR A 463 -27.71 8.22 -9.80
N VAL A 464 -28.24 8.61 -10.97
CA VAL A 464 -29.68 8.41 -11.28
C VAL A 464 -29.97 6.90 -11.34
N TYR A 465 -31.08 6.46 -10.74
CA TYR A 465 -31.50 5.06 -10.79
C TYR A 465 -33.02 4.91 -10.98
N THR A 466 -33.43 3.72 -11.43
CA THR A 466 -34.84 3.29 -11.47
C THR A 466 -35.06 2.25 -10.37
N SER A 467 -36.12 2.43 -9.57
CA SER A 467 -36.41 1.61 -8.39
C SER A 467 -37.68 0.77 -8.58
N ASP A 468 -37.49 -0.51 -8.91
CA ASP A 468 -38.56 -1.51 -8.89
C ASP A 468 -38.84 -2.06 -7.47
N CYS A 469 -38.22 -1.50 -6.43
CA CYS A 469 -38.52 -1.84 -5.05
C CYS A 469 -39.92 -1.39 -4.65
N ASP A 470 -40.68 -2.29 -4.03
CA ASP A 470 -41.93 -2.03 -3.30
C ASP A 470 -41.68 -1.65 -1.81
#